data_AF-A0A1R1IAI9-F1
#
_entry.id   AF-A0A1R1IAI9-F1
#
_cell.length_a   1.000
_cell.length_b   1.000
_cell.length_c   1.000
_cell.angle_alpha   90.00
_cell.angle_beta   90.00
_cell.angle_gamma   90.00
#
_symmetry.space_group_name_H-M   'P 1'
#
loop_
_entity.id
_entity.type
_entity.pdbx_description
1 polymer ?
#
loop_
_entity_poly.entity_id
_entity_poly.type
_entity_poly.pdbx_seq_one_letter_code
_entity_poly.pdbx_strand_id
1 'polypeptide(L)'
;MQLVDPQLLSPKAVAALRDAAFTYGNVGGTGTFDSGPPSGYAHLLRQTELGSGASRFDEVVQTLLGWDMHRRAGLNVQASDPTVVDGAVAILRLGIGRLSVPAPVRVVDVVDEPLRKGFA
;
A
#
# COMPACT_ATOMS: atom_id res chain seq x y z
N MET A 1 15.00 4.60 -15.17
CA MET A 1 13.53 4.59 -15.38
C MET A 1 12.94 5.63 -14.44
N GLN A 2 12.48 6.77 -14.94
CA GLN A 2 11.75 7.74 -14.10
C GLN A 2 10.42 7.11 -13.72
N LEU A 3 10.13 7.04 -12.42
CA LEU A 3 8.82 6.61 -11.93
C LEU A 3 7.87 7.80 -12.09
N VAL A 4 6.89 7.66 -12.97
CA VAL A 4 5.81 8.64 -13.10
C VAL A 4 4.91 8.51 -11.87
N ASP A 5 4.48 9.64 -11.30
CA ASP A 5 3.55 9.68 -10.17
C ASP A 5 2.35 8.74 -10.36
N PRO A 6 1.80 8.16 -9.28
CA PRO A 6 0.62 7.31 -9.38
C PRO A 6 -0.49 8.08 -10.10
N GLN A 7 -1.15 7.40 -11.04
CA GLN A 7 -2.27 8.00 -11.76
C GLN A 7 -3.44 8.20 -10.81
N LEU A 8 -4.09 9.36 -10.85
CA LEU A 8 -5.23 9.60 -9.97
C LEU A 8 -6.47 8.83 -10.44
N LEU A 9 -7.15 8.20 -9.50
CA LEU A 9 -8.47 7.60 -9.71
C LEU A 9 -9.51 8.71 -9.94
N SER A 10 -10.51 8.43 -10.79
CA SER A 10 -11.65 9.34 -10.94
C SER A 10 -12.43 9.47 -9.62
N PRO A 11 -13.05 10.62 -9.33
CA PRO A 11 -13.83 10.81 -8.09
C PRO A 11 -14.92 9.74 -7.88
N LYS A 12 -15.58 9.31 -8.96
CA LYS A 12 -16.58 8.23 -8.91
C LYS A 12 -15.97 6.89 -8.48
N ALA A 13 -14.79 6.56 -9.00
CA ALA A 13 -14.08 5.33 -8.62
C ALA A 13 -13.61 5.39 -7.16
N VAL A 14 -13.13 6.55 -6.71
CA VAL A 14 -12.74 6.75 -5.30
C VAL A 14 -13.93 6.51 -4.36
N ALA A 15 -15.07 7.13 -4.64
CA ALA A 15 -16.29 6.94 -3.84
C ALA A 15 -16.70 5.46 -3.80
N ALA A 16 -16.80 4.81 -4.97
CA ALA A 16 -17.20 3.41 -5.05
C ALA A 16 -16.26 2.46 -4.29
N LEU A 17 -14.94 2.70 -4.36
CA LEU A 17 -13.95 1.89 -3.66
C LEU A 17 -13.93 2.15 -2.15
N ARG A 18 -14.28 3.35 -1.67
CA ARG A 18 -14.41 3.65 -0.24
C ARG A 18 -15.70 3.05 0.35
N ASP A 19 -16.78 2.99 -0.43
CA ASP A 19 -18.06 2.45 0.01
C ASP A 19 -18.12 0.91 -0.04
N ALA A 20 -17.23 0.27 -0.82
CA ALA A 20 -17.18 -1.19 -0.92
C ALA A 20 -16.87 -1.85 0.44
N ALA A 21 -17.53 -2.97 0.72
CA ALA A 21 -17.20 -3.80 1.88
C ALA A 21 -15.83 -4.48 1.68
N PHE A 22 -15.12 -4.74 2.79
CA PHE A 22 -13.91 -5.56 2.75
C PHE A 22 -14.24 -7.00 2.38
N THR A 23 -13.34 -7.66 1.66
CA THR A 23 -13.50 -9.05 1.21
C THR A 23 -12.94 -10.06 2.23
N TYR A 24 -12.45 -9.60 3.38
CA TYR A 24 -11.86 -10.40 4.46
C TYR A 24 -12.20 -9.80 5.83
N GLY A 25 -12.21 -10.63 6.88
CA GLY A 25 -12.78 -10.26 8.18
C GLY A 25 -11.82 -9.55 9.15
N ASN A 26 -10.54 -9.89 9.16
CA ASN A 26 -9.54 -9.36 10.08
C ASN A 26 -8.83 -8.11 9.52
N VAL A 27 -9.63 -7.09 9.20
CA VAL A 27 -9.13 -5.81 8.69
C VAL A 27 -8.22 -5.16 9.74
N GLY A 28 -7.03 -4.71 9.34
CA GLY A 28 -6.05 -4.11 10.24
C GLY A 28 -5.33 -5.10 11.16
N GLY A 29 -5.58 -6.41 11.04
CA GLY A 29 -4.95 -7.44 11.89
C GLY A 29 -3.42 -7.51 11.79
N THR A 30 -2.80 -6.85 10.80
CA THR A 30 -1.35 -6.70 10.68
C THR A 30 -0.74 -5.76 11.72
N GLY A 31 -1.52 -4.84 12.31
CA GLY A 31 -1.06 -3.95 13.38
C GLY A 31 -0.98 -4.66 14.74
N THR A 32 -1.75 -5.73 14.91
CA THR A 32 -1.83 -6.54 16.13
C THR A 32 -1.25 -7.93 15.85
N PHE A 33 0.06 -8.09 16.07
CA PHE A 33 0.74 -9.40 15.91
C PHE A 33 0.20 -10.50 16.86
N ASP A 34 -0.64 -10.15 17.83
CA ASP A 34 -1.10 -11.04 18.89
C ASP A 34 -2.12 -12.10 18.44
N SER A 35 -2.82 -11.91 17.31
CA SER A 35 -3.95 -12.77 16.92
C SER A 35 -3.68 -13.76 15.77
N GLY A 36 -2.46 -13.80 15.22
CA GLY A 36 -2.15 -14.66 14.06
C GLY A 36 -2.99 -14.32 12.81
N PRO A 37 -2.84 -15.02 11.68
CA PRO A 37 -3.65 -14.78 10.50
C PRO A 37 -4.93 -15.64 10.61
N PRO A 38 -5.95 -15.42 9.78
CA PRO A 38 -7.10 -16.30 9.75
C PRO A 38 -6.66 -17.74 9.40
N SER A 39 -7.43 -18.73 9.85
CA SER A 39 -7.17 -20.14 9.50
C SER A 39 -7.05 -20.31 7.97
N GLY A 40 -6.01 -21.04 7.54
CA GLY A 40 -5.71 -21.27 6.12
C GLY A 40 -4.79 -20.24 5.47
N TYR A 41 -4.36 -19.20 6.18
CA TYR A 41 -3.41 -18.20 5.68
C TYR A 41 -2.00 -18.44 6.24
N ALA A 42 -0.98 -18.21 5.41
CA ALA A 42 0.42 -18.22 5.84
C ALA A 42 0.88 -16.80 6.22
N HIS A 43 1.68 -16.68 7.28
CA HIS A 43 2.38 -15.43 7.58
C HIS A 43 3.64 -15.28 6.74
N LEU A 44 3.86 -14.08 6.23
CA LEU A 44 5.13 -13.67 5.65
C LEU A 44 5.68 -12.49 6.45
N LEU A 45 6.79 -12.72 7.15
CA LEU A 45 7.62 -11.64 7.68
C LEU A 45 8.93 -11.60 6.89
N ARG A 46 9.26 -10.43 6.36
CA ARG A 46 10.53 -10.14 5.70
C ARG A 46 11.03 -8.80 6.18
N GLN A 47 12.30 -8.78 6.56
CA GLN A 47 13.00 -7.58 6.96
C GLN A 47 14.33 -7.52 6.23
N THR A 48 14.70 -6.32 5.82
CA THR A 48 16.00 -6.05 5.22
C THR A 48 16.45 -4.66 5.66
N GLU A 49 17.76 -4.46 5.80
CA GLU A 49 18.31 -3.16 6.16
C GLU A 49 18.45 -2.30 4.90
N LEU A 50 17.90 -1.09 4.93
CA LEU A 50 17.92 -0.16 3.79
C LEU A 50 19.01 0.92 3.91
N GLY A 51 19.87 0.83 4.93
CA GLY A 51 20.87 1.82 5.32
C GLY A 51 20.53 2.48 6.65
N SER A 52 21.27 3.54 7.01
CA SER A 52 21.18 4.21 8.32
C SER A 52 21.24 5.74 8.21
N GLY A 53 20.77 6.42 9.26
CA GLY A 53 20.75 7.89 9.37
C GLY A 53 19.43 8.54 8.95
N ALA A 54 19.20 9.76 9.44
CA ALA A 54 17.95 10.49 9.25
C ALA A 54 17.63 10.74 7.77
N SER A 55 18.59 11.23 6.98
CA SER A 55 18.38 11.47 5.55
C SER A 55 17.97 10.22 4.78
N ARG A 56 18.53 9.06 5.15
CA ARG A 56 18.18 7.79 4.51
C ARG A 56 16.80 7.31 4.93
N PHE A 57 16.44 7.49 6.19
CA PHE A 57 15.09 7.22 6.69
C PHE A 57 14.06 8.05 5.91
N ASP A 58 14.27 9.35 5.79
CA ASP A 58 13.35 10.25 5.06
C ASP A 58 13.19 9.81 3.60
N GLU A 59 14.29 9.47 2.91
CA GLU A 59 14.24 8.99 1.52
C GLU A 59 13.42 7.70 1.37
N VAL A 60 13.61 6.74 2.28
CA VAL A 60 12.87 5.48 2.29
C VAL A 60 11.39 5.72 2.58
N VAL A 61 11.07 6.63 3.51
CA VAL A 61 9.70 7.00 3.86
C VAL A 61 8.99 7.63 2.67
N GLN A 62 9.63 8.56 1.95
CA GLN A 62 9.06 9.16 0.74
C GLN A 62 8.81 8.10 -0.33
N THR A 63 9.75 7.17 -0.52
CA THR A 63 9.58 6.01 -1.41
C THR A 63 8.40 5.10 -1.00
N LEU A 64 8.24 4.84 0.30
CA LEU A 64 7.18 3.99 0.81
C LEU A 64 5.81 4.66 0.62
N LEU A 65 5.67 5.90 1.09
CA LEU A 65 4.41 6.65 1.06
C LEU A 65 4.04 7.15 -0.33
N GLY A 66 5.00 7.25 -1.26
CA GLY A 66 4.76 7.60 -2.68
C GLY A 66 4.29 6.42 -3.55
N TRP A 67 3.92 5.28 -2.95
CA TRP A 67 3.56 4.04 -3.64
C TRP A 67 4.71 3.39 -4.43
N ASP A 68 5.95 3.87 -4.32
CA ASP A 68 7.06 3.38 -5.16
C ASP A 68 7.41 1.93 -4.92
N MET A 69 7.19 1.37 -3.73
CA MET A 69 7.41 -0.06 -3.51
C MET A 69 6.59 -0.91 -4.50
N HIS A 70 5.33 -0.55 -4.70
CA HIS A 70 4.44 -1.21 -5.66
C HIS A 70 4.87 -0.93 -7.11
N ARG A 71 5.17 0.33 -7.43
CA ARG A 71 5.61 0.73 -8.78
C ARG A 71 6.92 0.05 -9.19
N ARG A 72 7.90 0.00 -8.28
CA ARG A 72 9.21 -0.66 -8.48
C ARG A 72 9.09 -2.18 -8.50
N ALA A 73 8.05 -2.75 -7.91
CA ALA A 73 7.69 -4.17 -8.07
C ALA A 73 7.01 -4.48 -9.43
N GLY A 74 6.85 -3.49 -10.31
CA GLY A 74 6.26 -3.66 -11.64
C GLY A 74 4.74 -3.52 -11.68
N LEU A 75 4.10 -3.08 -10.59
CA LEU A 75 2.67 -2.85 -10.55
C LEU A 75 2.33 -1.47 -11.12
N ASN A 76 1.27 -1.39 -11.93
CA ASN A 76 0.66 -0.10 -12.25
C ASN A 76 -0.26 0.32 -11.10
N VAL A 77 -0.04 1.53 -10.59
CA VAL A 77 -0.77 2.09 -9.45
C VAL A 77 -1.66 3.24 -9.93
N GLN A 78 -2.95 3.14 -9.65
CA GLN A 78 -3.85 4.29 -9.64
C GLN A 78 -4.36 4.51 -8.23
N ALA A 79 -4.17 5.69 -7.66
CA ALA A 79 -4.51 5.99 -6.27
C ALA A 79 -5.48 7.18 -6.17
N SER A 80 -6.18 7.27 -5.05
CA SER A 80 -6.98 8.46 -4.69
C SER A 80 -6.11 9.65 -4.33
N ASP A 81 -4.92 9.39 -3.79
CA ASP A 81 -3.97 10.40 -3.32
C ASP A 81 -2.55 10.05 -3.80
N PRO A 82 -1.72 11.05 -4.18
CA PRO A 82 -0.35 10.82 -4.64
C PRO A 82 0.56 10.28 -3.53
N THR A 83 0.20 10.55 -2.28
CA THR A 83 0.85 10.04 -1.07
C THR A 83 -0.15 9.19 -0.30
N VAL A 84 0.33 8.10 0.30
CA VAL A 84 -0.47 7.25 1.18
C VAL A 84 -0.97 8.07 2.38
N VAL A 85 -2.28 8.04 2.57
CA VAL A 85 -2.99 8.58 3.73
C VAL A 85 -4.02 7.55 4.21
N ASP A 86 -4.49 7.69 5.45
CA ASP A 86 -5.53 6.82 5.99
C ASP A 86 -6.80 6.85 5.11
N GLY A 87 -7.37 5.66 4.84
CA GLY A 87 -8.54 5.52 3.97
C GLY A 87 -8.29 5.77 2.47
N ALA A 88 -7.04 5.99 2.05
CA ALA A 88 -6.69 6.05 0.64
C ALA A 88 -7.05 4.72 -0.04
N VAL A 89 -7.73 4.80 -1.19
CA VAL A 89 -8.02 3.66 -2.07
C VAL A 89 -7.13 3.69 -3.29
N ALA A 90 -6.74 2.52 -3.77
CA ALA A 90 -5.95 2.37 -4.99
C ALA A 90 -6.38 1.12 -5.79
N ILE A 91 -6.06 1.11 -7.07
CA ILE A 91 -6.11 -0.09 -7.92
C ILE A 91 -4.67 -0.44 -8.29
N LEU A 92 -4.19 -1.58 -7.79
CA LEU A 92 -2.91 -2.18 -8.16
C LEU A 92 -3.15 -3.17 -9.31
N ARG A 93 -2.49 -3.01 -10.46
CA ARG A 93 -2.62 -3.97 -11.56
C ARG A 93 -1.43 -4.93 -11.58
N LEU A 94 -1.71 -6.23 -11.45
CA LEU A 94 -0.74 -7.31 -11.56
C LEU A 94 -0.71 -7.85 -13.00
N GLY A 95 0.47 -7.95 -13.61
CA GLY A 95 0.63 -8.42 -14.98
C GLY A 95 0.75 -7.28 -16.01
N ILE A 96 0.88 -7.64 -17.30
CA ILE A 96 1.26 -6.70 -18.37
C ILE A 96 0.12 -6.58 -19.40
N GLY A 97 -0.21 -5.34 -19.77
CA GLY A 97 -1.15 -5.05 -20.85
C GLY A 97 -2.55 -5.64 -20.60
N ARG A 98 -3.13 -6.28 -21.62
CA ARG A 98 -4.50 -6.85 -21.55
C ARG A 98 -4.63 -8.04 -20.60
N LEU A 99 -3.53 -8.60 -20.11
CA LEU A 99 -3.50 -9.71 -19.15
C LEU A 99 -3.39 -9.22 -17.70
N SER A 100 -3.55 -7.92 -17.44
CA SER A 100 -3.46 -7.38 -16.08
C SER A 100 -4.71 -7.67 -15.26
N VAL A 101 -4.54 -8.14 -14.03
CA VAL A 101 -5.63 -8.31 -13.05
C VAL A 101 -5.65 -7.09 -12.12
N PRO A 102 -6.79 -6.37 -12.01
CA PRO A 102 -6.92 -5.28 -11.04
C PRO A 102 -7.12 -5.85 -9.62
N ALA A 103 -6.37 -5.32 -8.67
CA ALA A 103 -6.50 -5.57 -7.24
C ALA A 103 -6.80 -4.24 -6.54
N PRO A 104 -8.07 -3.93 -6.25
CA PRO A 104 -8.43 -2.79 -5.43
C PRO A 104 -7.95 -2.98 -4.00
N VAL A 105 -7.36 -1.94 -3.43
CA VAL A 105 -6.89 -1.91 -2.04
C VAL A 105 -7.38 -0.64 -1.35
N ARG A 106 -7.46 -0.70 -0.02
CA ARG A 106 -7.74 0.44 0.85
C ARG A 106 -6.71 0.42 1.96
N VAL A 107 -6.12 1.58 2.24
CA VAL A 107 -5.27 1.81 3.40
C VAL A 107 -6.17 1.86 4.63
N VAL A 108 -5.90 0.99 5.59
CA VAL A 108 -6.70 0.77 6.80
C VAL A 108 -5.94 1.10 8.08
N ASP A 109 -4.64 1.33 7.98
CA ASP A 109 -3.81 1.81 9.07
C ASP A 109 -2.62 2.60 8.53
N VAL A 110 -2.18 3.61 9.27
CA VAL A 110 -0.98 4.41 8.98
C VAL A 110 -0.21 4.61 10.28
N VAL A 111 1.06 4.20 10.26
CA VAL A 111 2.00 4.46 11.35
C VAL A 111 2.79 5.70 11.00
N ASP A 112 2.65 6.75 11.83
CA ASP A 112 3.31 8.04 11.65
C ASP A 112 4.05 8.47 12.93
N GLU A 113 5.11 7.75 13.28
CA GLU A 113 5.93 8.00 14.48
C GLU A 113 7.31 8.59 14.08
N PRO A 114 8.07 9.21 15.01
CA PRO A 114 9.36 9.85 14.67
C PRO A 114 10.40 8.91 14.03
N LEU A 115 10.44 7.64 14.44
CA LEU A 115 11.43 6.65 13.97
C LEU A 115 10.78 5.43 13.31
N ARG A 116 9.48 5.51 13.01
CA ARG A 116 8.71 4.41 12.42
C ARG A 116 7.62 4.97 11.52
N LYS A 117 7.63 4.52 10.26
CA LYS A 117 6.60 4.85 9.27
C LYS A 117 6.12 3.59 8.59
N GLY A 118 4.84 3.53 8.25
CA GLY A 118 4.25 2.36 7.61
C GLY A 118 2.77 2.56 7.31
N PHE A 119 2.21 1.62 6.57
CA PHE A 119 0.77 1.54 6.34
C PHE A 119 0.38 0.09 6.07
N ALA A 120 -0.92 -0.20 6.17
CA ALA A 120 -1.53 -1.48 5.83
C ALA A 120 -2.77 -1.27 4.97
#